data_AF-A0A7C3JHV9-F1
#
_entry.id   AF-A0A7C3JHV9-F1
#
_cell.length_a   1.000
_cell.length_b   1.000
_cell.length_c   1.000
_cell.angle_alpha   90.00
_cell.angle_beta   90.00
_cell.angle_gamma   90.00
#
_symmetry.space_group_name_H-M   'P 1'
#
loop_
_entity.id
_entity.type
_entity.pdbx_description
1 polymer ?
#
loop_
_entity_poly.entity_id
_entity_poly.type
_entity_poly.pdbx_seq_one_letter_code
_entity_poly.pdbx_strand_id
1 'polypeptide(L)'
;MKRIFLPIGLAWASVLAVALTQTAELKAPPVSPKLVAAGKQLYGQQCAACHGTTGRGDGEAAYLLYPKPRDFVAARYRLVSTWDRVPTDQDLFETITRGMPGSAMPSWGHLTPDQRWGLVYYIKSLAEKPLAIKPQKSPAADGSGGQGVIQPPPAPPFDAAAKTRALELYKDACASCHVASGRGDGTEKQIDDEGYPTRPRDLTAGI
;
A
#
# COMPACT_ATOMS: atom_id res chain seq x y z
N MET A 1 -3.19 15.98 -75.19
CA MET A 1 -2.02 15.96 -74.28
C MET A 1 -2.51 16.07 -72.84
N LYS A 2 -2.17 15.03 -72.05
CA LYS A 2 -2.15 14.91 -70.58
C LYS A 2 -3.34 15.46 -69.75
N ARG A 3 -4.27 14.54 -69.48
CA ARG A 3 -5.16 14.56 -68.31
C ARG A 3 -4.30 14.36 -67.05
N ILE A 4 -4.43 15.22 -66.04
CA ILE A 4 -3.86 14.98 -64.70
C ILE A 4 -4.97 15.15 -63.67
N PHE A 5 -5.20 14.06 -62.96
CA PHE A 5 -6.24 13.80 -61.99
C PHE A 5 -5.90 14.47 -60.64
N LEU A 6 -6.90 15.08 -59.99
CA LEU A 6 -6.86 15.43 -58.58
C LEU A 6 -7.11 14.15 -57.74
N PRO A 7 -6.26 13.79 -56.77
CA PRO A 7 -6.61 12.76 -55.80
C PRO A 7 -7.34 13.41 -54.62
N ILE A 8 -8.59 13.02 -54.41
CA ILE A 8 -9.32 13.22 -53.17
C ILE A 8 -8.76 12.20 -52.17
N GLY A 9 -7.83 12.64 -51.32
CA GLY A 9 -7.33 11.84 -50.22
C GLY A 9 -8.35 11.79 -49.08
N LEU A 10 -9.05 10.67 -48.94
CA LEU A 10 -9.79 10.34 -47.72
C LEU A 10 -8.77 10.01 -46.61
N ALA A 11 -8.54 10.96 -45.72
CA ALA A 11 -7.81 10.71 -44.47
C ALA A 11 -8.73 9.96 -43.49
N TRP A 12 -8.56 8.63 -43.43
CA TRP A 12 -9.11 7.81 -42.35
C TRP A 12 -8.24 8.00 -41.11
N ALA A 13 -8.54 9.02 -40.30
CA ALA A 13 -7.95 9.15 -38.98
C ALA A 13 -8.63 8.12 -38.06
N SER A 14 -8.00 6.96 -37.91
CA SER A 14 -8.34 5.96 -36.90
C SER A 14 -8.16 6.58 -35.51
N VAL A 15 -9.27 6.96 -34.87
CA VAL A 15 -9.28 7.26 -33.44
C VAL A 15 -9.08 5.93 -32.72
N LEU A 16 -7.84 5.64 -32.33
CA LEU A 16 -7.55 4.61 -31.32
C LEU A 16 -8.17 5.10 -30.02
N ALA A 17 -9.41 4.67 -29.77
CA ALA A 17 -10.01 4.74 -28.46
C ALA A 17 -9.14 3.89 -27.53
N VAL A 18 -8.26 4.55 -26.77
CA VAL A 18 -7.64 3.98 -25.59
C VAL A 18 -8.81 3.65 -24.67
N ALA A 19 -9.20 2.38 -24.65
CA ALA A 19 -10.14 1.87 -23.67
C ALA A 19 -9.48 2.07 -22.30
N LEU A 20 -9.93 3.11 -21.60
CA LEU A 20 -9.73 3.27 -20.18
C LEU A 20 -10.28 2.02 -19.52
N THR A 21 -9.40 1.07 -19.14
CA THR A 21 -9.76 0.06 -18.16
C THR A 21 -9.95 0.81 -16.85
N GLN A 22 -11.16 1.32 -16.66
CA GLN A 22 -11.65 1.78 -15.38
C GLN A 22 -11.53 0.58 -14.45
N THR A 23 -10.48 0.53 -13.63
CA THR A 23 -10.51 -0.31 -12.43
C THR A 23 -11.70 0.21 -11.67
N ALA A 24 -12.82 -0.52 -11.73
CA ALA A 24 -13.94 -0.27 -10.85
C ALA A 24 -13.33 -0.24 -9.45
N GLU A 25 -13.24 0.96 -8.87
CA GLU A 25 -13.01 1.12 -7.44
C GLU A 25 -14.04 0.21 -6.79
N LEU A 26 -13.59 -0.92 -6.23
CA LEU A 26 -14.47 -1.87 -5.59
C LEU A 26 -14.94 -1.22 -4.28
N LYS A 27 -15.93 -0.34 -4.40
CA LYS A 27 -16.56 0.38 -3.32
C LYS A 27 -16.86 -0.59 -2.18
N ALA A 28 -16.42 -0.24 -0.97
CA ALA A 28 -16.61 -1.08 0.20
C ALA A 28 -18.10 -1.37 0.43
N PRO A 29 -18.51 -2.66 0.57
CA PRO A 29 -19.88 -3.01 0.91
C PRO A 29 -20.19 -2.55 2.34
N PRO A 30 -21.44 -2.25 2.70
CA PRO A 30 -21.78 -1.88 4.07
C PRO A 30 -21.33 -2.94 5.08
N VAL A 31 -20.79 -2.49 6.22
CA VAL A 31 -20.43 -3.39 7.33
C VAL A 31 -21.69 -4.11 7.81
N SER A 32 -21.63 -5.43 7.94
CA SER A 32 -22.73 -6.25 8.48
C SER A 32 -22.19 -7.37 9.36
N PRO A 33 -22.96 -7.84 10.36
CA PRO A 33 -22.55 -8.96 11.21
C PRO A 33 -22.20 -10.22 10.41
N LYS A 34 -22.94 -10.50 9.33
CA LYS A 34 -22.69 -11.63 8.43
C LYS A 34 -21.31 -11.53 7.76
N LEU A 35 -20.96 -10.34 7.26
CA LEU A 35 -19.70 -10.12 6.56
C LEU A 35 -18.50 -10.17 7.53
N VAL A 36 -18.65 -9.62 8.73
CA VAL A 36 -17.63 -9.72 9.80
C VAL A 36 -17.45 -11.19 10.22
N ALA A 37 -18.53 -11.96 10.37
CA ALA A 37 -18.45 -13.37 10.73
C ALA A 37 -17.76 -14.21 9.64
N ALA A 38 -18.06 -13.96 8.37
CA ALA A 38 -17.38 -14.58 7.24
C ALA A 38 -15.88 -14.23 7.23
N GLY A 39 -15.56 -12.95 7.50
CA GLY A 39 -14.19 -12.47 7.67
C GLY A 39 -13.44 -13.19 8.79
N LYS A 40 -14.08 -13.38 9.96
CA LYS A 40 -13.51 -14.12 11.10
C LYS A 40 -13.19 -15.57 10.75
N GLN A 41 -14.11 -16.26 10.08
CA GLN A 41 -13.89 -17.65 9.66
C GLN A 41 -12.69 -17.74 8.70
N LEU A 42 -12.65 -16.86 7.70
CA LEU A 42 -11.56 -16.83 6.73
C LEU A 42 -10.22 -16.46 7.36
N TYR A 43 -10.21 -15.51 8.29
CA TYR A 43 -9.02 -15.14 9.05
C TYR A 43 -8.44 -16.32 9.81
N GLY A 44 -9.29 -17.12 10.47
CA GLY A 44 -8.86 -18.32 11.18
C GLY A 44 -8.15 -19.33 10.27
N GLN A 45 -8.58 -19.43 9.01
CA GLN A 45 -8.02 -20.36 8.03
C GLN A 45 -6.74 -19.83 7.38
N GLN A 46 -6.65 -18.52 7.14
CA GLN A 46 -5.65 -17.94 6.24
C GLN A 46 -4.62 -17.03 6.92
N CYS A 47 -4.97 -16.46 8.09
CA CYS A 47 -4.19 -15.39 8.70
C CYS A 47 -3.67 -15.75 10.10
N ALA A 48 -4.43 -16.54 10.86
CA ALA A 48 -4.16 -16.81 12.27
C ALA A 48 -2.84 -17.55 12.52
N ALA A 49 -2.35 -18.35 11.58
CA ALA A 49 -1.06 -19.05 11.70
C ALA A 49 0.12 -18.09 11.90
N CYS A 50 0.04 -16.88 11.32
CA CYS A 50 1.05 -15.84 11.46
C CYS A 50 0.62 -14.76 12.45
N HIS A 51 -0.61 -14.26 12.35
CA HIS A 51 -1.08 -13.12 13.14
C HIS A 51 -1.67 -13.49 14.51
N GLY A 52 -1.81 -14.77 14.82
CA GLY A 52 -2.44 -15.27 16.05
C GLY A 52 -3.97 -15.24 15.95
N THR A 53 -4.65 -16.06 16.76
CA THR A 53 -6.13 -16.11 16.76
C THR A 53 -6.76 -14.84 17.36
N THR A 54 -5.99 -14.09 18.15
CA THR A 54 -6.37 -12.82 18.78
C THR A 54 -5.84 -11.61 18.00
N GLY A 55 -5.08 -11.82 16.93
CA GLY A 55 -4.52 -10.74 16.10
C GLY A 55 -3.31 -10.02 16.67
N ARG A 56 -2.62 -10.60 17.67
CA ARG A 56 -1.46 -9.97 18.34
C ARG A 56 -0.12 -10.18 17.64
N GLY A 57 -0.12 -10.77 16.44
CA GLY A 57 1.14 -11.05 15.71
C GLY A 57 1.93 -12.23 16.29
N ASP A 58 1.29 -13.06 17.12
CA ASP A 58 1.87 -14.12 17.94
C ASP A 58 1.43 -15.52 17.49
N GLY A 59 1.07 -15.69 16.21
CA GLY A 59 0.71 -17.00 15.65
C GLY A 59 1.87 -18.00 15.72
N GLU A 60 1.56 -19.29 15.60
CA GLU A 60 2.55 -20.37 15.71
C GLU A 60 3.75 -20.20 14.76
N ALA A 61 3.54 -19.61 13.58
CA ALA A 61 4.62 -19.33 12.63
C ALA A 61 5.44 -18.06 12.98
N ALA A 62 4.91 -17.15 13.80
CA ALA A 62 5.43 -15.79 13.99
C ALA A 62 6.88 -15.74 14.48
N TYR A 63 7.32 -16.71 15.28
CA TYR A 63 8.70 -16.73 15.80
C TYR A 63 9.74 -16.86 14.67
N LEU A 64 9.39 -17.50 13.55
CA LEU A 64 10.27 -17.68 12.38
C LEU A 64 10.25 -16.50 11.40
N LEU A 65 9.33 -15.55 11.57
CA LEU A 65 9.09 -14.50 10.60
C LEU A 65 9.80 -13.19 10.97
N TYR A 66 10.50 -12.63 10.00
CA TYR A 66 11.13 -11.31 10.05
C TYR A 66 10.94 -10.61 8.69
N PRO A 67 10.29 -9.43 8.65
CA PRO A 67 9.68 -8.69 9.77
C PRO A 67 8.56 -9.47 10.47
N LYS A 68 8.27 -9.11 11.72
CA LYS A 68 7.22 -9.77 12.52
C LYS A 68 5.83 -9.52 11.92
N PRO A 69 4.89 -10.48 12.04
CA PRO A 69 3.50 -10.26 11.69
C PRO A 69 2.92 -9.10 12.49
N ARG A 70 2.04 -8.33 11.86
CA ARG A 70 1.41 -7.17 12.49
C ARG A 70 0.54 -7.58 13.68
N ASP A 71 0.74 -6.92 14.82
CA ASP A 71 -0.26 -6.81 15.89
C ASP A 71 -1.37 -5.83 15.47
N PHE A 72 -2.55 -6.37 15.19
CA PHE A 72 -3.74 -5.59 14.82
C PHE A 72 -4.41 -4.96 16.05
N VAL A 73 -4.22 -5.54 17.23
CA VAL A 73 -4.77 -5.06 18.50
C VAL A 73 -4.15 -3.71 18.87
N ALA A 74 -2.83 -3.58 18.68
CA ALA A 74 -2.09 -2.33 18.91
C ALA A 74 -2.50 -1.17 18.00
N ALA A 75 -3.28 -1.42 16.94
CA ALA A 75 -3.81 -0.39 16.02
C ALA A 75 -2.74 0.48 15.32
N ARG A 76 -1.51 -0.04 15.14
CA ARG A 76 -0.38 0.66 14.51
C ARG A 76 -0.03 0.05 13.17
N TYR A 77 -0.33 0.75 12.08
CA TYR A 77 -0.16 0.22 10.72
C TYR A 77 0.98 0.92 9.97
N ARG A 78 1.69 0.17 9.13
CA ARG A 78 2.83 0.67 8.35
C ARG A 78 2.41 1.34 7.04
N LEU A 79 1.44 0.76 6.34
CA LEU A 79 0.93 1.26 5.07
C LEU A 79 -0.37 2.02 5.35
N VAL A 80 -0.30 3.35 5.29
CA VAL A 80 -1.39 4.26 5.64
C VAL A 80 -1.38 5.45 4.68
N SER A 81 -2.57 5.93 4.34
CA SER A 81 -2.78 7.11 3.48
C SER A 81 -3.30 8.33 4.25
N THR A 82 -3.11 8.37 5.58
CA THR A 82 -3.56 9.49 6.42
C THR A 82 -2.40 10.16 7.16
N TRP A 83 -2.58 11.45 7.49
CA TRP A 83 -1.59 12.22 8.27
C TRP A 83 -1.42 11.69 9.69
N ASP A 84 -2.50 11.16 10.28
CA ASP A 84 -2.55 10.71 11.66
C ASP A 84 -2.10 9.25 11.84
N ARG A 85 -1.57 8.61 10.78
CA ARG A 85 -1.11 7.22 10.76
C ARG A 85 -2.18 6.18 11.12
N VAL A 86 -3.45 6.49 10.81
CA VAL A 86 -4.58 5.56 10.89
C VAL A 86 -4.87 5.03 9.48
N PRO A 87 -4.91 3.71 9.24
CA PRO A 87 -5.22 3.20 7.92
C PRO A 87 -6.67 3.50 7.53
N THR A 88 -6.90 3.80 6.26
CA THR A 88 -8.23 3.70 5.66
C THR A 88 -8.64 2.25 5.47
N ASP A 89 -9.93 2.01 5.28
CA ASP A 89 -10.46 0.70 4.90
C ASP A 89 -9.84 0.22 3.57
N GLN A 90 -9.56 1.17 2.65
CA GLN A 90 -8.88 0.90 1.40
C GLN A 90 -7.41 0.52 1.60
N ASP A 91 -6.69 1.16 2.53
CA ASP A 91 -5.29 0.80 2.84
C ASP A 91 -5.20 -0.67 3.28
N LEU A 92 -6.13 -1.10 4.15
CA LEU A 92 -6.22 -2.49 4.62
C LEU A 92 -6.59 -3.43 3.47
N PHE A 93 -7.60 -3.07 2.68
CA PHE A 93 -8.05 -3.87 1.54
C PHE A 93 -6.92 -4.09 0.52
N GLU A 94 -6.17 -3.05 0.18
CA GLU A 94 -5.07 -3.14 -0.77
C GLU A 94 -3.88 -3.90 -0.20
N THR A 95 -3.59 -3.73 1.09
CA THR A 95 -2.54 -4.51 1.77
C THR A 95 -2.86 -6.00 1.74
N ILE A 96 -4.11 -6.40 2.03
CA ILE A 96 -4.55 -7.79 1.94
C ILE A 96 -4.47 -8.27 0.48
N THR A 97 -4.94 -7.45 -0.46
CA THR A 97 -4.97 -7.79 -1.89
C THR A 97 -3.59 -8.04 -2.45
N ARG A 98 -2.63 -7.15 -2.21
CA ARG A 98 -1.29 -7.22 -2.77
C ARG A 98 -0.32 -8.06 -1.94
N GLY A 99 -0.63 -8.29 -0.67
CA GLY A 99 0.34 -8.79 0.30
C GLY A 99 1.38 -7.72 0.64
N MET A 100 2.49 -8.14 1.22
CA MET A 100 3.59 -7.23 1.56
C MET A 100 4.92 -7.82 1.09
N PRO A 101 5.36 -7.51 -0.15
CA PRO A 101 6.65 -7.93 -0.66
C PRO A 101 7.78 -7.55 0.31
N GLY A 102 8.80 -8.41 0.41
CA GLY A 102 9.87 -8.27 1.41
C GLY A 102 9.45 -8.72 2.82
N SER A 103 8.29 -9.35 2.97
CA SER A 103 7.86 -10.09 4.15
C SER A 103 7.28 -11.44 3.74
N ALA A 104 6.86 -12.25 4.72
CA ALA A 104 6.16 -13.51 4.47
C ALA A 104 4.66 -13.35 4.14
N MET A 105 4.11 -12.12 4.14
CA MET A 105 2.68 -11.89 3.91
C MET A 105 2.34 -12.01 2.41
N PRO A 106 1.63 -13.07 1.98
CA PRO A 106 1.33 -13.31 0.58
C PRO A 106 0.21 -12.39 0.07
N SER A 107 0.03 -12.36 -1.25
CA SER A 107 -1.14 -11.74 -1.87
C SER A 107 -2.39 -12.61 -1.69
N TRP A 108 -3.50 -11.97 -1.36
CA TRP A 108 -4.84 -12.58 -1.29
C TRP A 108 -5.76 -12.12 -2.42
N GLY A 109 -5.19 -11.66 -3.54
CA GLY A 109 -5.97 -11.15 -4.69
C GLY A 109 -6.88 -12.19 -5.35
N HIS A 110 -6.62 -13.49 -5.12
CA HIS A 110 -7.45 -14.60 -5.58
C HIS A 110 -8.79 -14.72 -4.82
N LEU A 111 -8.92 -14.10 -3.65
CA LEU A 111 -10.18 -14.02 -2.92
C LEU A 111 -11.13 -13.01 -3.56
N THR A 112 -12.43 -13.26 -3.43
CA THR A 112 -13.45 -12.31 -3.91
C THR A 112 -13.34 -10.97 -3.17
N PRO A 113 -13.81 -9.86 -3.77
CA PRO A 113 -13.85 -8.56 -3.10
C PRO A 113 -14.57 -8.62 -1.75
N ASP A 114 -15.72 -9.31 -1.67
CA ASP A 114 -16.50 -9.45 -0.42
C ASP A 114 -15.71 -10.20 0.66
N GLN A 115 -14.98 -11.26 0.29
CA GLN A 115 -14.13 -11.98 1.25
C GLN A 115 -13.03 -11.08 1.82
N ARG A 116 -12.37 -10.30 0.97
CA ARG A 116 -11.33 -9.34 1.40
C ARG A 116 -11.92 -8.22 2.26
N TRP A 117 -13.09 -7.69 1.91
CA TRP A 117 -13.79 -6.72 2.76
C TRP A 117 -14.22 -7.30 4.11
N GLY A 118 -14.66 -8.57 4.13
CA GLY A 118 -14.90 -9.30 5.37
C GLY A 118 -13.65 -9.37 6.26
N LEU A 119 -12.49 -9.69 5.68
CA LEU A 119 -11.22 -9.67 6.40
C LEU A 119 -10.89 -8.29 6.96
N VAL A 120 -11.05 -7.22 6.17
CA VAL A 120 -10.87 -5.84 6.63
C VAL A 120 -11.74 -5.56 7.85
N TYR A 121 -13.04 -5.86 7.79
CA TYR A 121 -13.96 -5.57 8.90
C TYR A 121 -13.66 -6.40 10.14
N TYR A 122 -13.26 -7.65 9.97
CA TYR A 122 -12.83 -8.47 11.10
C TYR A 122 -11.52 -7.95 11.72
N ILE A 123 -10.50 -7.62 10.93
CA ILE A 123 -9.23 -7.06 11.43
C ILE A 123 -9.48 -5.76 12.21
N LYS A 124 -10.32 -4.86 11.68
CA LYS A 124 -10.70 -3.63 12.39
C LYS A 124 -11.37 -3.90 13.74
N SER A 125 -12.12 -5.00 13.86
CA SER A 125 -12.80 -5.39 15.10
C SER A 125 -11.85 -5.90 16.19
N LEU A 126 -10.59 -6.22 15.85
CA LEU A 126 -9.58 -6.69 16.80
C LEU A 126 -8.86 -5.55 17.52
N ALA A 127 -8.90 -4.34 16.98
CA ALA A 127 -8.17 -3.20 17.52
C ALA A 127 -8.66 -2.78 18.91
N GLU A 128 -7.74 -2.55 19.86
CA GLU A 128 -8.07 -2.03 21.19
C GLU A 128 -8.68 -0.62 21.14
N LYS A 129 -8.32 0.15 20.11
CA LYS A 129 -8.84 1.49 19.87
C LYS A 129 -9.48 1.55 18.47
N PRO A 130 -10.63 2.24 18.33
CA PRO A 130 -11.23 2.44 17.02
C PRO A 130 -10.25 3.12 16.04
N LEU A 131 -10.17 2.59 14.83
CA LEU A 131 -9.43 3.18 13.71
C LEU A 131 -10.24 4.35 13.13
N ALA A 132 -10.26 5.47 13.85
CA ALA A 132 -11.00 6.66 13.51
C ALA A 132 -10.11 7.69 12.81
N ILE A 133 -10.44 8.01 11.56
CA ILE A 133 -9.75 9.04 10.78
C ILE A 133 -10.29 10.41 11.17
N LYS A 134 -9.40 11.38 11.40
CA LYS A 134 -9.79 12.75 11.71
C LYS A 134 -10.41 13.44 10.50
N PRO A 135 -11.25 14.46 10.71
CA PRO A 135 -11.75 15.30 9.63
C PRO A 135 -10.61 15.89 8.78
N GLN A 136 -10.88 16.07 7.48
CA GLN A 136 -9.89 16.60 6.55
C GLN A 136 -9.43 18.00 6.96
N LYS A 137 -8.11 18.20 7.05
CA LYS A 137 -7.49 19.51 7.19
C LYS A 137 -6.26 19.58 6.30
N SER A 138 -6.23 20.55 5.39
CA SER A 138 -5.05 20.78 4.55
C SER A 138 -3.83 21.16 5.40
N PRO A 139 -2.64 20.63 5.07
CA PRO A 139 -1.42 21.04 5.75
C PRO A 139 -1.07 22.51 5.42
N ALA A 140 -0.19 23.09 6.23
CA ALA A 140 0.48 24.33 5.89
C ALA A 140 1.44 24.14 4.70
N ALA A 141 1.97 25.24 4.15
CA ALA A 141 2.85 25.21 2.97
C ALA A 141 4.13 24.38 3.18
N ASP A 142 4.58 24.22 4.42
CA ASP A 142 5.73 23.39 4.81
C ASP A 142 5.37 21.90 5.01
N GLY A 143 4.11 21.52 4.77
CA GLY A 143 3.61 20.16 4.95
C GLY A 143 3.18 19.82 6.38
N SER A 144 3.29 20.75 7.33
CA SER A 144 2.93 20.51 8.74
C SER A 144 1.42 20.63 9.00
N GLY A 145 0.95 19.95 10.05
CA GLY A 145 -0.39 20.18 10.61
C GLY A 145 -1.60 19.67 9.80
N GLY A 146 -1.36 18.85 8.76
CA GLY A 146 -2.42 18.17 8.02
C GLY A 146 -3.17 17.12 8.86
N GLN A 147 -4.44 16.86 8.54
CA GLN A 147 -5.28 15.82 9.17
C GLN A 147 -6.13 15.12 8.13
N GLY A 148 -6.53 13.88 8.42
CA GLY A 148 -7.35 13.07 7.51
C GLY A 148 -6.54 12.42 6.40
N VAL A 149 -7.18 12.20 5.25
CA VAL A 149 -6.58 11.50 4.10
C VAL A 149 -5.59 12.43 3.39
N ILE A 150 -4.39 11.94 3.15
CA ILE A 150 -3.36 12.66 2.40
C ILE A 150 -3.86 12.80 0.96
N GLN A 151 -3.76 14.02 0.43
CA GLN A 151 -4.01 14.31 -0.98
C GLN A 151 -2.66 14.65 -1.61
N PRO A 152 -1.95 13.65 -2.20
CA PRO A 152 -0.68 13.91 -2.84
C PRO A 152 -0.86 14.92 -3.98
N PRO A 153 0.03 15.91 -4.12
CA PRO A 153 0.01 16.76 -5.31
C PRO A 153 0.27 15.90 -6.57
N PRO A 154 -0.15 16.38 -7.75
CA PRO A 154 0.19 15.71 -9.01
C PRO A 154 1.70 15.44 -9.10
N ALA A 155 2.06 14.26 -9.57
CA ALA A 155 3.47 13.90 -9.73
C ALA A 155 4.15 14.87 -10.71
N PRO A 156 5.30 15.46 -10.34
CA PRO A 156 6.05 16.30 -11.28
C PRO A 156 6.61 15.45 -12.43
N PRO A 157 6.95 16.05 -13.59
CA PRO A 157 7.59 15.34 -14.68
C PRO A 157 8.89 14.66 -14.23
N PHE A 158 9.08 13.42 -14.66
CA PHE A 158 10.34 12.71 -14.47
C PHE A 158 11.26 12.96 -15.66
N ASP A 159 12.25 13.83 -15.46
CA ASP A 159 13.29 14.16 -16.43
C ASP A 159 14.70 13.93 -15.85
N ALA A 160 15.73 14.16 -16.67
CA ALA A 160 17.12 13.98 -16.24
C ALA A 160 17.49 14.92 -15.07
N ALA A 161 16.97 16.15 -15.04
CA ALA A 161 17.25 17.10 -13.98
C ALA A 161 16.58 16.67 -12.65
N ALA A 162 15.35 16.17 -12.70
CA ALA A 162 14.63 15.59 -11.57
C ALA A 162 15.38 14.37 -11.02
N LYS A 163 15.88 13.49 -11.90
CA LYS A 163 16.72 12.36 -11.49
C LYS A 163 17.98 12.82 -10.76
N THR A 164 18.70 13.80 -11.29
CA THR A 164 19.91 14.34 -10.64
C THR A 164 19.60 14.92 -9.25
N ARG A 165 18.55 15.76 -9.14
CA ARG A 165 18.12 16.32 -7.84
C ARG A 165 17.74 15.22 -6.84
N ALA A 166 17.00 14.20 -7.30
CA ALA A 166 16.58 13.09 -6.46
C ALA A 166 17.79 12.27 -5.95
N LEU A 167 18.81 12.04 -6.78
CA LEU A 167 20.01 11.31 -6.36
C LEU A 167 20.85 12.08 -5.32
N GLU A 168 20.91 13.41 -5.40
CA GLU A 168 21.58 14.20 -4.34
C GLU A 168 20.79 14.11 -3.02
N LEU A 169 19.47 14.33 -3.05
CA LEU A 169 18.63 14.19 -1.86
C LEU A 169 18.71 12.78 -1.24
N TYR A 170 18.81 11.76 -2.09
CA TYR A 170 18.92 10.37 -1.65
C TYR A 170 20.20 10.12 -0.84
N LYS A 171 21.34 10.67 -1.28
CA LYS A 171 22.61 10.56 -0.54
C LYS A 171 22.49 11.17 0.84
N ASP A 172 21.83 12.33 0.95
CA ASP A 172 21.74 13.10 2.18
C ASP A 172 20.73 12.51 3.19
N ALA A 173 19.59 12.02 2.70
CA ALA A 173 18.45 11.67 3.55
C ALA A 173 18.15 10.17 3.63
N CYS A 174 18.66 9.35 2.71
CA CYS A 174 18.25 7.94 2.58
C CYS A 174 19.42 6.96 2.66
N ALA A 175 20.61 7.35 2.21
CA ALA A 175 21.74 6.45 2.05
C ALA A 175 22.37 5.98 3.38
N SER A 176 22.10 6.64 4.51
CA SER A 176 22.51 6.10 5.82
C SER A 176 21.91 4.72 6.06
N CYS A 177 20.60 4.59 5.85
CA CYS A 177 19.90 3.32 6.00
C CYS A 177 20.01 2.45 4.74
N HIS A 178 19.77 3.00 3.56
CA HIS A 178 19.60 2.21 2.35
C HIS A 178 20.89 1.99 1.54
N VAL A 179 22.01 2.56 1.98
CA VAL A 179 23.29 2.70 1.26
C VAL A 179 23.15 3.40 -0.10
N ALA A 180 24.24 3.90 -0.66
CA ALA A 180 24.20 4.64 -1.93
C ALA A 180 23.70 3.81 -3.12
N SER A 181 23.81 2.48 -3.05
CA SER A 181 23.31 1.56 -4.07
C SER A 181 21.78 1.35 -4.01
N GLY A 182 21.15 1.71 -2.90
CA GLY A 182 19.74 1.45 -2.61
C GLY A 182 19.38 0.01 -2.29
N ARG A 183 20.37 -0.88 -2.14
CA ARG A 183 20.14 -2.29 -1.81
C ARG A 183 19.77 -2.54 -0.35
N GLY A 184 20.04 -1.58 0.54
CA GLY A 184 19.77 -1.75 1.97
C GLY A 184 20.64 -2.83 2.64
N ASP A 185 21.77 -3.18 2.04
CA ASP A 185 22.75 -4.18 2.51
C ASP A 185 23.86 -3.55 3.37
N GLY A 186 23.60 -2.38 3.95
CA GLY A 186 24.49 -1.73 4.91
C GLY A 186 24.65 -2.52 6.22
N THR A 187 25.64 -2.15 7.02
CA THR A 187 25.95 -2.79 8.30
C THR A 187 25.16 -2.20 9.48
N GLU A 188 24.35 -1.17 9.24
CA GLU A 188 23.56 -0.53 10.28
C GLU A 188 22.51 -1.50 10.85
N LYS A 189 22.50 -1.63 12.18
CA LYS A 189 21.47 -2.42 12.88
C LYS A 189 20.21 -1.57 13.01
N GLN A 190 19.15 -1.99 12.33
CA GLN A 190 17.84 -1.38 12.44
C GLN A 190 16.94 -2.30 13.30
N ILE A 191 16.16 -1.70 14.18
CA ILE A 191 15.14 -2.41 14.98
C ILE A 191 13.79 -1.74 14.77
N ASP A 192 12.72 -2.53 14.87
CA ASP A 192 11.37 -1.98 14.96
C ASP A 192 11.08 -1.42 16.37
N ASP A 193 9.87 -0.91 16.52
CA ASP A 193 9.33 -0.35 17.77
C ASP A 193 9.15 -1.38 18.89
N GLU A 194 9.24 -2.67 18.57
CA GLU A 194 9.18 -3.80 19.51
C GLU A 194 10.58 -4.38 19.79
N GLY A 195 11.62 -3.81 19.17
CA GLY A 195 13.01 -4.22 19.35
C GLY A 195 13.46 -5.39 18.48
N TYR A 196 12.62 -5.86 17.55
CA TYR A 196 13.01 -6.92 16.63
C TYR A 196 13.90 -6.38 15.52
N PRO A 197 14.90 -7.15 15.05
CA PRO A 197 15.71 -6.77 13.91
C PRO A 197 14.84 -6.53 12.67
N THR A 198 15.05 -5.39 12.03
CA THR A 198 14.51 -5.06 10.72
C THR A 198 15.65 -4.76 9.76
N ARG A 199 15.35 -4.80 8.46
CA ARG A 199 16.32 -4.46 7.42
C ARG A 199 15.72 -3.43 6.47
N PRO A 200 16.52 -2.47 6.00
CA PRO A 200 16.12 -1.61 4.90
C PRO A 200 15.72 -2.48 3.69
N ARG A 201 14.65 -2.10 3.01
CA ARG A 201 14.23 -2.78 1.77
C ARG A 201 15.25 -2.49 0.68
N ASP A 202 15.59 -3.51 -0.09
CA ASP A 202 16.26 -3.37 -1.39
C ASP A 202 15.30 -2.64 -2.36
N LEU A 203 15.62 -1.37 -2.63
CA LEU A 203 14.86 -0.51 -3.53
C LEU A 203 15.12 -0.84 -5.00
N THR A 204 16.16 -1.62 -5.29
CA THR A 204 16.51 -2.05 -6.65
C THR A 204 15.73 -3.30 -7.08
N ALA A 205 15.17 -4.03 -6.12
CA ALA A 205 14.37 -5.23 -6.37
C ALA A 205 12.94 -4.94 -6.87
N GLY A 206 12.56 -3.67 -7.01
CA GLY A 206 11.19 -3.26 -7.31
C GLY A 206 10.25 -3.38 -6.11
N ILE A 207 8.95 -3.14 -6.34
CA ILE A 207 7.88 -3.30 -5.36
C ILE A 207 7.33 -4.73 -5.45
#